data_AF-A0A2K4ZK65-F1
#
_entry.id   AF-A0A2K4ZK65-F1
#
_cell.length_a   1.000
_cell.length_b   1.000
_cell.length_c   1.000
_cell.angle_alpha   90.00
_cell.angle_beta   90.00
_cell.angle_gamma   90.00
#
_symmetry.space_group_name_H-M   'P 1'
#
loop_
_entity.id
_entity.type
_entity.pdbx_description
1 polymer ?
#
loop_
_entity_poly.entity_id
_entity_poly.type
_entity_poly.pdbx_seq_one_letter_code
_entity_poly.pdbx_strand_id
1 'polypeptide(L)'
;MKAIINDDFDSYWTQTSAAESLMGYISLDFDGLGRTVTELIGGVETEVDTKGFANDLTTFRDRDNVLTLLIHLGYLTYKEETRSAHIPNQEIREEFARAIRQVKRDDTIRRVRESEQLIADTVQGNEEAVARQIEKIHEEESPLYYNNEQALRNVIKRAYFSYGDEYVMLEELPAGSGYADVVYLPKKNSPLPVLVIELKWKKSADSALDQIRDRRYPEAVKDYGSDILLVGISYDRDAPAGERKHRCRIEKYDM
;
A
#
# COMPACT_ATOMS: atom_id res chain seq x y z
N MET A 1 26.52 16.07 16.25
CA MET A 1 27.47 16.34 17.35
C MET A 1 27.40 15.29 18.47
N LYS A 2 26.73 14.14 18.30
CA LYS A 2 26.68 13.08 19.34
C LYS A 2 27.98 12.27 19.45
N ALA A 3 28.64 11.96 18.32
CA ALA A 3 29.96 11.30 18.30
C ALA A 3 31.03 12.06 19.11
N ILE A 4 31.08 13.38 18.95
CA ILE A 4 32.04 14.25 19.67
C ILE A 4 31.74 14.30 21.18
N ILE A 5 30.46 14.20 21.56
CA ILE A 5 30.04 14.26 22.97
C ILE A 5 30.29 12.92 23.68
N ASN A 6 30.10 11.80 22.95
CA ASN A 6 30.19 10.46 23.50
C ASN A 6 31.58 9.84 23.39
N ASP A 7 32.51 10.48 22.65
CA ASP A 7 33.89 10.02 22.42
C ASP A 7 34.00 8.56 21.98
N ASP A 8 33.04 8.11 21.17
CA ASP A 8 32.97 6.76 20.61
C ASP A 8 32.43 6.81 19.17
N PHE A 9 32.78 5.80 18.37
CA PHE A 9 32.26 5.62 17.02
C PHE A 9 31.08 4.65 17.06
N ASP A 10 29.86 5.20 17.09
CA ASP A 10 28.61 4.45 17.07
C ASP A 10 27.65 5.00 15.99
N SER A 11 26.57 4.28 15.70
CA SER A 11 25.52 4.71 14.77
C SER A 11 24.73 5.87 15.39
N TYR A 12 25.18 7.10 15.14
CA TYR A 12 24.48 8.32 15.58
C TYR A 12 23.39 8.78 14.61
N TRP A 13 23.11 7.98 13.59
CA TRP A 13 22.12 8.29 12.59
C TRP A 13 20.72 8.33 13.23
N THR A 14 20.05 9.46 13.09
CA THR A 14 18.67 9.63 13.54
C THR A 14 17.78 9.50 12.31
N GLN A 15 17.01 8.41 12.24
CA GLN A 15 16.00 8.24 11.20
C GLN A 15 15.05 9.44 11.20
N THR A 16 14.78 10.00 10.02
CA THR A 16 13.72 10.99 9.86
C THR A 16 12.37 10.27 9.78
N SER A 17 11.27 10.93 10.14
CA SER A 17 9.92 10.35 10.05
C SER A 17 9.56 9.89 8.63
N ALA A 18 10.10 10.55 7.60
CA ALA A 18 9.96 10.13 6.21
C ALA A 18 10.70 8.80 5.95
N ALA A 19 11.92 8.65 6.47
CA ALA A 19 12.68 7.42 6.32
C ALA A 19 12.02 6.23 7.03
N GLU A 20 11.44 6.44 8.21
CA GLU A 20 10.70 5.40 8.93
C GLU A 20 9.52 4.86 8.10
N SER A 21 8.77 5.74 7.45
CA SER A 21 7.70 5.32 6.53
C SER A 21 8.20 4.54 5.31
N LEU A 22 9.40 4.87 4.80
CA LEU A 22 10.03 4.18 3.66
C LEU A 22 10.57 2.81 4.02
N MET A 23 11.11 2.67 5.24
CA MET A 23 11.52 1.38 5.78
C MET A 23 10.32 0.41 5.86
N GLY A 24 9.10 0.92 6.03
CA GLY A 24 7.86 0.14 5.91
C GLY A 24 7.66 -0.50 4.52
N TYR A 25 7.95 0.21 3.42
CA TYR A 25 7.83 -0.37 2.06
C TYR A 25 8.85 -1.48 1.81
N ILE A 26 10.08 -1.27 2.30
CA ILE A 26 11.17 -2.26 2.20
C ILE A 26 10.81 -3.53 2.97
N SER A 27 10.27 -3.32 4.16
CA SER A 27 9.83 -4.36 5.08
C SER A 27 8.72 -5.25 4.50
N LEU A 28 7.81 -4.66 3.73
CA LEU A 28 6.67 -5.35 3.12
C LEU A 28 7.01 -6.00 1.76
N ASP A 29 8.28 -6.00 1.37
CA ASP A 29 8.75 -6.43 0.04
C ASP A 29 7.89 -5.83 -1.10
N PHE A 30 7.43 -4.58 -0.93
CA PHE A 30 6.57 -3.90 -1.90
C PHE A 30 7.24 -3.91 -3.27
N ASP A 31 6.60 -4.54 -4.25
CA ASP A 31 7.14 -4.69 -5.60
C ASP A 31 8.59 -5.26 -5.63
N GLY A 32 8.90 -6.19 -4.71
CA GLY A 32 10.22 -6.82 -4.60
C GLY A 32 11.29 -5.95 -3.94
N LEU A 33 10.92 -4.85 -3.28
CA LEU A 33 11.84 -3.90 -2.65
C LEU A 33 12.66 -4.50 -1.52
N GLY A 34 12.11 -5.45 -0.75
CA GLY A 34 12.82 -6.11 0.36
C GLY A 34 13.94 -7.02 -0.14
N ARG A 35 13.69 -7.75 -1.23
CA ARG A 35 14.74 -8.50 -1.96
C ARG A 35 15.80 -7.55 -2.49
N THR A 36 15.37 -6.48 -3.14
CA THR A 36 16.24 -5.46 -3.72
C THR A 36 17.15 -4.82 -2.66
N VAL A 37 16.61 -4.48 -1.50
CA VAL A 37 17.39 -3.95 -0.38
C VAL A 37 18.33 -4.99 0.21
N THR A 38 17.96 -6.27 0.21
CA THR A 38 18.87 -7.35 0.61
C THR A 38 20.09 -7.43 -0.32
N GLU A 39 19.89 -7.26 -1.63
CA GLU A 39 20.96 -7.19 -2.63
C GLU A 39 21.85 -5.95 -2.42
N LEU A 40 21.24 -4.79 -2.19
CA LEU A 40 21.96 -3.54 -1.86
C LEU A 40 22.80 -3.68 -0.56
N ILE A 41 22.27 -4.33 0.48
CA ILE A 41 23.01 -4.68 1.70
C ILE A 41 24.16 -5.65 1.41
N GLY A 42 24.00 -6.54 0.43
CA GLY A 42 25.06 -7.41 -0.09
C GLY A 42 26.12 -6.68 -0.92
N GLY A 43 25.91 -5.39 -1.25
CA GLY A 43 26.81 -4.58 -2.06
C GLY A 43 26.55 -4.70 -3.57
N VAL A 44 25.45 -5.34 -3.98
CA VAL A 44 25.01 -5.41 -5.37
C VAL A 44 24.31 -4.10 -5.71
N GLU A 45 24.69 -3.48 -6.82
CA GLU A 45 23.99 -2.29 -7.33
C GLU A 45 22.68 -2.67 -8.00
N THR A 46 21.66 -1.84 -7.86
CA THR A 46 20.34 -2.08 -8.45
C THR A 46 20.02 -0.99 -9.46
N GLU A 47 19.63 -1.34 -10.67
CA GLU A 47 19.10 -0.38 -11.65
C GLU A 47 17.79 0.26 -11.13
N VAL A 48 17.63 1.57 -11.34
CA VAL A 48 16.47 2.33 -10.89
C VAL A 48 16.01 3.28 -12.00
N ASP A 49 14.75 3.17 -12.44
CA ASP A 49 14.15 4.18 -13.31
C ASP A 49 13.62 5.37 -12.50
N THR A 50 14.38 6.46 -12.51
CA THR A 50 14.03 7.69 -11.79
C THR A 50 12.99 8.56 -12.51
N LYS A 51 12.68 8.27 -13.79
CA LYS A 51 11.83 9.15 -14.62
C LYS A 51 10.35 9.09 -14.25
N GLY A 52 9.91 7.99 -13.65
CA GLY A 52 8.52 7.79 -13.24
C GLY A 52 8.15 8.50 -11.93
N PHE A 53 9.12 9.06 -11.20
CA PHE A 53 8.90 9.63 -9.88
C PHE A 53 8.22 11.01 -9.98
N ALA A 54 7.02 11.13 -9.40
CA ALA A 54 6.20 12.34 -9.45
C ALA A 54 6.70 13.51 -8.58
N ASN A 55 7.88 13.36 -7.96
CA ASN A 55 8.45 14.32 -7.00
C ASN A 55 7.48 14.66 -5.84
N ASP A 56 6.70 13.67 -5.42
CA ASP A 56 5.81 13.75 -4.28
C ASP A 56 6.10 12.58 -3.32
N LEU A 57 5.77 12.76 -2.05
CA LEU A 57 6.00 11.76 -1.00
C LEU A 57 4.79 10.84 -0.79
N THR A 58 3.74 10.99 -1.61
CA THR A 58 2.40 10.44 -1.41
C THR A 58 2.02 9.33 -2.40
N THR A 59 2.70 9.27 -3.54
CA THR A 59 2.34 8.46 -4.70
C THR A 59 3.50 7.52 -5.06
N PHE A 60 3.55 6.34 -4.43
CA PHE A 60 4.48 5.29 -4.82
C PHE A 60 3.74 4.25 -5.66
N ARG A 61 4.07 4.19 -6.96
CA ARG A 61 3.43 3.25 -7.90
C ARG A 61 4.15 1.91 -7.96
N ASP A 62 5.47 1.96 -7.86
CA ASP A 62 6.38 0.83 -8.04
C ASP A 62 7.59 0.96 -7.10
N ARG A 63 8.43 -0.07 -7.09
CA ARG A 63 9.69 -0.10 -6.33
C ARG A 63 10.60 1.07 -6.66
N ASP A 64 10.68 1.47 -7.92
CA ASP A 64 11.61 2.48 -8.41
C ASP A 64 11.24 3.88 -7.90
N ASN A 65 9.96 4.16 -7.67
CA ASN A 65 9.49 5.39 -7.01
C ASN A 65 10.04 5.47 -5.57
N VAL A 66 10.02 4.36 -4.83
CA VAL A 66 10.53 4.30 -3.46
C VAL A 66 12.05 4.43 -3.41
N LEU A 67 12.77 3.71 -4.30
CA LEU A 67 14.23 3.81 -4.43
C LEU A 67 14.65 5.23 -4.83
N THR A 68 13.91 5.86 -5.74
CA THR A 68 14.13 7.25 -6.15
C THR A 68 13.99 8.20 -4.98
N LEU A 69 12.98 8.05 -4.13
CA LEU A 69 12.86 8.89 -2.94
C LEU A 69 14.00 8.64 -1.92
N LEU A 70 14.41 7.39 -1.71
CA LEU A 70 15.56 7.05 -0.87
C LEU A 70 16.85 7.70 -1.39
N ILE A 71 17.01 7.84 -2.71
CA ILE A 71 18.09 8.62 -3.33
C ILE A 71 17.97 10.10 -2.94
N HIS A 72 16.80 10.71 -3.12
CA HIS A 72 16.59 12.14 -2.81
C HIS A 72 16.82 12.46 -1.32
N LEU A 73 16.50 11.52 -0.43
CA LEU A 73 16.72 11.64 1.02
C LEU A 73 18.16 11.30 1.45
N GLY A 74 19.02 10.89 0.52
CA GLY A 74 20.42 10.57 0.79
C GLY A 74 20.67 9.19 1.41
N TYR A 75 19.67 8.30 1.43
CA TYR A 75 19.82 6.91 1.87
C TYR A 75 20.49 6.03 0.81
N LEU A 76 20.33 6.38 -0.46
CA LEU A 76 20.99 5.71 -1.58
C LEU A 76 21.73 6.75 -2.42
N THR A 77 22.81 6.32 -3.07
CA THR A 77 23.52 7.13 -4.06
C THR A 77 23.25 6.56 -5.45
N TYR A 78 22.84 7.44 -6.36
CA TYR A 78 22.58 7.11 -7.75
C TYR A 78 23.83 7.33 -8.61
N LYS A 79 24.12 6.37 -9.49
CA LYS A 79 25.16 6.43 -10.51
C LYS A 79 24.51 6.63 -11.87
N GLU A 80 24.79 7.76 -12.50
CA GLU A 80 24.14 8.13 -13.75
C GLU A 80 24.57 7.24 -14.92
N GLU A 81 25.83 6.80 -14.93
CA GLU A 81 26.44 6.01 -16.02
C GLU A 81 25.79 4.64 -16.16
N THR A 82 25.49 4.01 -15.03
CA THR A 82 24.87 2.68 -14.93
C THR A 82 23.38 2.73 -14.62
N ARG A 83 22.84 3.92 -14.33
CA ARG A 83 21.47 4.14 -13.85
C ARG A 83 21.14 3.29 -12.62
N SER A 84 22.10 3.12 -11.72
CA SER A 84 21.99 2.22 -10.57
C SER A 84 22.08 2.97 -9.24
N ALA A 85 21.47 2.40 -8.21
CA ALA A 85 21.56 2.85 -6.83
C ALA A 85 22.49 1.93 -6.02
N HIS A 86 23.19 2.51 -5.04
CA HIS A 86 23.97 1.78 -4.05
C HIS A 86 23.92 2.45 -2.67
N ILE A 87 24.25 1.69 -1.62
CA ILE A 87 24.32 2.21 -0.25
C ILE A 87 25.68 2.92 -0.07
N PRO A 88 25.69 4.21 0.32
CA PRO A 88 26.91 5.02 0.31
C PRO A 88 27.87 4.73 1.47
N ASN A 89 27.38 4.21 2.60
CA ASN A 89 28.18 4.01 3.80
C ASN A 89 27.66 2.88 4.69
N GLN A 90 28.44 2.55 5.72
CA GLN A 90 28.15 1.45 6.63
C GLN A 90 26.97 1.76 7.57
N GLU A 91 26.79 3.00 8.01
CA GLU A 91 25.69 3.39 8.91
C GLU A 91 24.32 3.14 8.25
N ILE A 92 24.15 3.56 6.99
CA ILE A 92 22.91 3.33 6.25
C ILE A 92 22.72 1.84 5.93
N ARG A 93 23.81 1.10 5.67
CA ARG A 93 23.75 -0.36 5.48
C ARG A 93 23.19 -1.06 6.72
N GLU A 94 23.62 -0.63 7.90
CA GLU A 94 23.14 -1.18 9.17
C GLU A 94 21.69 -0.81 9.45
N GLU A 95 21.24 0.40 9.10
CA GLU A 95 19.83 0.78 9.18
C GLU A 95 18.94 -0.11 8.30
N PHE A 96 19.31 -0.30 7.03
CA PHE A 96 18.56 -1.21 6.14
C PHE A 96 18.58 -2.65 6.68
N ALA A 97 19.71 -3.12 7.22
CA ALA A 97 19.80 -4.44 7.82
C ALA A 97 18.91 -4.57 9.09
N ARG A 98 18.80 -3.52 9.90
CA ARG A 98 17.89 -3.45 11.05
C ARG A 98 16.43 -3.50 10.61
N ALA A 99 16.04 -2.69 9.63
CA ALA A 99 14.69 -2.68 9.08
C ALA A 99 14.29 -4.07 8.56
N ILE A 100 15.18 -4.73 7.81
CA ILE A 100 14.96 -6.10 7.31
C ILE A 100 14.88 -7.13 8.46
N ARG A 101 15.61 -6.95 9.57
CA ARG A 101 15.63 -7.89 10.70
C ARG A 101 14.43 -7.74 11.64
N GLN A 102 14.00 -6.51 11.95
CA GLN A 102 12.86 -6.26 12.86
C GLN A 102 11.55 -6.84 12.32
N VAL A 103 11.38 -6.87 10.99
CA VAL A 103 10.14 -7.33 10.34
C VAL A 103 10.07 -8.84 10.14
N LYS A 104 11.19 -9.55 10.28
CA LYS A 104 11.38 -10.90 9.74
C LYS A 104 10.72 -12.07 10.48
N ARG A 105 9.79 -11.89 11.43
CA ARG A 105 9.07 -13.07 11.96
C ARG A 105 7.61 -12.89 12.36
N ASP A 106 7.24 -11.86 13.12
CA ASP A 106 5.87 -11.79 13.66
C ASP A 106 4.94 -10.88 12.85
N ASP A 107 5.44 -9.74 12.35
CA ASP A 107 4.59 -8.77 11.65
C ASP A 107 4.22 -9.19 10.23
N THR A 108 5.10 -9.84 9.47
CA THR A 108 4.75 -10.31 8.11
C THR A 108 3.68 -11.39 8.17
N ILE A 109 3.82 -12.37 9.08
CA ILE A 109 2.82 -13.43 9.28
C ILE A 109 1.50 -12.84 9.77
N ARG A 110 1.56 -11.88 10.71
CA ARG A 110 0.38 -11.14 11.18
C ARG A 110 -0.32 -10.44 10.01
N ARG A 111 0.40 -9.70 9.16
CA ARG A 111 -0.15 -8.98 8.00
C ARG A 111 -0.78 -9.91 6.97
N VAL A 112 -0.15 -11.04 6.68
CA VAL A 112 -0.72 -12.05 5.77
C VAL A 112 -2.06 -12.55 6.32
N ARG A 113 -2.09 -12.95 7.60
CA ARG A 113 -3.33 -13.41 8.25
C ARG A 113 -4.41 -12.33 8.31
N GLU A 114 -4.02 -11.10 8.63
CA GLU A 114 -4.93 -9.95 8.67
C GLU A 114 -5.50 -9.63 7.29
N SER A 115 -4.70 -9.75 6.23
CA SER A 115 -5.16 -9.57 4.84
C SER A 115 -6.04 -10.73 4.36
N GLU A 116 -5.69 -11.98 4.66
CA GLU A 116 -6.52 -13.15 4.35
C GLU A 116 -7.88 -13.04 5.04
N GLN A 117 -7.89 -12.63 6.31
CA GLN A 117 -9.10 -12.39 7.07
C GLN A 117 -9.92 -11.24 6.47
N LEU A 118 -9.28 -10.14 6.06
CA LEU A 118 -9.97 -9.03 5.38
C LEU A 118 -10.65 -9.48 4.07
N ILE A 119 -9.97 -10.29 3.26
CA ILE A 119 -10.53 -10.84 2.02
C ILE A 119 -11.74 -11.73 2.37
N ALA A 120 -11.61 -12.62 3.35
CA ALA A 120 -12.70 -13.48 3.79
C ALA A 120 -13.90 -12.69 4.31
N ASP A 121 -13.66 -11.66 5.13
CA ASP A 121 -14.70 -10.77 5.66
C ASP A 121 -15.39 -9.99 4.55
N THR A 122 -14.65 -9.55 3.53
CA THR A 122 -15.22 -8.86 2.37
C THR A 122 -16.13 -9.78 1.57
N VAL A 123 -15.68 -11.01 1.30
CA VAL A 123 -16.45 -12.01 0.56
C VAL A 123 -17.71 -12.44 1.32
N GLN A 124 -17.64 -12.49 2.66
CA GLN A 124 -18.79 -12.80 3.52
C GLN A 124 -19.72 -11.60 3.76
N GLY A 125 -19.36 -10.40 3.30
CA GLY A 125 -20.14 -9.19 3.52
C GLY A 125 -20.08 -8.65 4.96
N ASN A 126 -19.02 -8.96 5.71
CA ASN A 126 -18.79 -8.49 7.09
C ASN A 126 -18.31 -7.03 7.09
N GLU A 127 -19.19 -6.11 6.69
CA GLU A 127 -18.90 -4.68 6.51
C GLU A 127 -18.17 -4.03 7.70
N GLU A 128 -18.64 -4.29 8.92
CA GLU A 128 -18.00 -3.72 10.11
C GLU A 128 -16.57 -4.23 10.33
N ALA A 129 -16.32 -5.51 10.05
CA ALA A 129 -14.98 -6.10 10.19
C ALA A 129 -14.02 -5.52 9.16
N VAL A 130 -14.49 -5.37 7.91
CA VAL A 130 -13.77 -4.72 6.82
C VAL A 130 -13.41 -3.28 7.19
N ALA A 131 -14.38 -2.50 7.65
CA ALA A 131 -14.16 -1.11 8.06
C ALA A 131 -13.13 -1.01 9.21
N ARG A 132 -13.25 -1.83 10.26
CA ARG A 132 -12.31 -1.85 11.40
C ARG A 132 -10.89 -2.23 10.99
N GLN A 133 -10.75 -3.22 10.11
CA GLN A 133 -9.42 -3.66 9.69
C GLN A 133 -8.74 -2.61 8.80
N ILE A 134 -9.49 -1.97 7.89
CA ILE A 134 -8.97 -0.85 7.08
C ILE A 134 -8.62 0.34 7.97
N GLU A 135 -9.41 0.62 9.01
CA GLU A 135 -9.12 1.66 10.00
C GLU A 135 -7.82 1.43 10.73
N LYS A 136 -7.64 0.22 11.28
CA LYS A 136 -6.39 -0.18 11.92
C LYS A 136 -5.19 0.00 11.01
N ILE A 137 -5.29 -0.43 9.74
CA ILE A 137 -4.20 -0.28 8.78
C ILE A 137 -3.96 1.19 8.43
N HIS A 138 -5.02 1.98 8.32
CA HIS A 138 -4.91 3.41 8.11
C HIS A 138 -4.18 4.06 9.29
N GLU A 139 -4.50 3.74 10.55
CA GLU A 139 -3.83 4.30 11.75
C GLU A 139 -2.35 3.91 11.90
N GLU A 140 -1.98 2.71 11.45
CA GLU A 140 -0.58 2.26 11.40
C GLU A 140 0.26 3.06 10.36
N GLU A 141 -0.37 3.83 9.45
CA GLU A 141 0.32 4.70 8.50
C GLU A 141 0.70 6.08 9.12
N SER A 142 1.85 6.62 8.74
CA SER A 142 2.38 7.89 9.27
C SER A 142 1.47 9.10 8.96
N PRO A 143 1.11 9.95 9.95
CA PRO A 143 0.16 11.09 9.85
C PRO A 143 0.37 12.09 8.71
N LEU A 144 1.54 12.05 8.06
CA LEU A 144 2.00 13.03 7.06
C LEU A 144 1.36 12.85 5.68
N TYR A 145 0.75 11.70 5.36
CA TYR A 145 0.23 11.38 4.01
C TYR A 145 -1.30 11.36 3.91
N TYR A 146 -1.97 11.76 4.99
CA TYR A 146 -3.41 11.73 5.11
C TYR A 146 -4.01 12.87 4.29
N ASN A 147 -5.13 12.64 3.60
CA ASN A 147 -6.19 13.63 3.22
C ASN A 147 -6.69 13.63 1.76
N ASN A 148 -6.57 12.54 1.00
CA ASN A 148 -7.26 12.43 -0.30
C ASN A 148 -7.62 10.97 -0.66
N GLU A 149 -8.38 10.79 -1.74
CA GLU A 149 -8.77 9.47 -2.25
C GLU A 149 -7.55 8.62 -2.67
N GLN A 150 -6.46 9.25 -3.13
CA GLN A 150 -5.20 8.56 -3.48
C GLN A 150 -4.55 7.90 -2.26
N ALA A 151 -4.50 8.58 -1.12
CA ALA A 151 -3.99 8.02 0.13
C ALA A 151 -4.85 6.84 0.60
N LEU A 152 -6.18 6.95 0.48
CA LEU A 152 -7.10 5.86 0.81
C LEU A 152 -6.89 4.65 -0.10
N ARG A 153 -6.60 4.86 -1.39
CA ARG A 153 -6.27 3.78 -2.34
C ARG A 153 -5.03 3.01 -1.92
N ASN A 154 -3.98 3.69 -1.45
CA ASN A 154 -2.78 3.03 -0.92
C ASN A 154 -3.09 2.20 0.33
N VAL A 155 -3.95 2.70 1.23
CA VAL A 155 -4.42 1.93 2.40
C VAL A 155 -5.11 0.65 1.95
N ILE A 156 -5.97 0.69 0.93
CA ILE A 156 -6.62 -0.52 0.39
C ILE A 156 -5.61 -1.51 -0.17
N LYS A 157 -4.64 -1.06 -0.98
CA LYS A 157 -3.61 -1.95 -1.54
C LYS A 157 -2.81 -2.67 -0.44
N ARG A 158 -2.52 -1.99 0.67
CA ARG A 158 -1.87 -2.58 1.85
C ARG A 158 -2.80 -3.49 2.63
N ALA A 159 -4.07 -3.13 2.73
CA ALA A 159 -5.05 -3.90 3.48
C ALA A 159 -5.27 -5.28 2.85
N TYR A 160 -5.34 -5.32 1.52
CA TYR A 160 -5.49 -6.53 0.75
C TYR A 160 -4.13 -7.16 0.38
N PHE A 161 -3.07 -6.96 1.17
CA PHE A 161 -1.70 -7.41 0.87
C PHE A 161 -1.57 -8.80 0.22
N SER A 162 -2.29 -9.79 0.72
CA SER A 162 -2.26 -11.19 0.25
C SER A 162 -3.14 -11.45 -0.99
N TYR A 163 -3.68 -10.40 -1.64
CA TYR A 163 -4.56 -10.56 -2.80
C TYR A 163 -3.89 -11.37 -3.92
N GLY A 164 -2.56 -11.29 -4.04
CA GLY A 164 -1.81 -11.90 -5.13
C GLY A 164 -1.89 -13.41 -5.18
N ASP A 165 -2.34 -14.08 -4.12
CA ASP A 165 -2.58 -15.54 -4.12
C ASP A 165 -3.84 -15.91 -4.89
N GLU A 166 -4.88 -15.07 -4.81
CA GLU A 166 -6.25 -15.37 -5.27
C GLU A 166 -6.74 -14.46 -6.39
N TYR A 167 -6.16 -13.27 -6.56
CA TYR A 167 -6.64 -12.20 -7.43
C TYR A 167 -5.55 -11.61 -8.32
N VAL A 168 -6.00 -10.97 -9.39
CA VAL A 168 -5.28 -9.95 -10.16
C VAL A 168 -5.93 -8.61 -9.83
N MET A 169 -5.12 -7.60 -9.49
CA MET A 169 -5.61 -6.27 -9.13
C MET A 169 -5.46 -5.30 -10.31
N LEU A 170 -6.50 -4.50 -10.57
CA LEU A 170 -6.53 -3.43 -11.57
C LEU A 170 -6.91 -2.12 -10.89
N GLU A 171 -6.11 -1.07 -11.11
CA GLU A 171 -6.43 0.30 -10.65
C GLU A 171 -7.05 1.10 -11.79
N GLU A 172 -7.96 2.01 -11.46
CA GLU A 172 -8.58 2.95 -12.41
C GLU A 172 -9.12 2.24 -13.66
N LEU A 173 -9.85 1.13 -13.45
CA LEU A 173 -10.37 0.34 -14.56
C LEU A 173 -11.43 1.14 -15.32
N PRO A 174 -11.27 1.38 -16.64
CA PRO A 174 -12.29 2.04 -17.44
C PRO A 174 -13.55 1.16 -17.46
N ALA A 175 -14.65 1.66 -16.89
CA ALA A 175 -15.87 0.89 -16.73
C ALA A 175 -17.10 1.78 -16.90
N GLY A 176 -17.98 1.39 -17.83
CA GLY A 176 -19.18 2.15 -18.15
C GLY A 176 -18.90 3.61 -18.52
N SER A 177 -19.28 4.55 -17.65
CA SER A 177 -19.11 6.01 -17.84
C SER A 177 -18.11 6.65 -16.86
N GLY A 178 -17.13 5.87 -16.38
CA GLY A 178 -16.08 6.36 -15.47
C GLY A 178 -14.92 5.37 -15.33
N TYR A 179 -14.20 5.50 -14.22
CA TYR A 179 -13.09 4.64 -13.83
C TYR A 179 -13.35 4.13 -12.42
N ALA A 180 -13.34 2.82 -12.23
CA ALA A 180 -13.44 2.21 -10.91
C ALA A 180 -12.08 2.30 -10.19
N ASP A 181 -12.06 2.69 -8.92
CA ASP A 181 -10.81 2.92 -8.19
C ASP A 181 -9.91 1.68 -8.14
N VAL A 182 -10.45 0.56 -7.66
CA VAL A 182 -9.73 -0.72 -7.54
C VAL A 182 -10.67 -1.87 -7.87
N VAL A 183 -10.22 -2.78 -8.73
CA VAL A 183 -10.94 -4.01 -9.08
C VAL A 183 -10.04 -5.21 -8.81
N TYR A 184 -10.52 -6.17 -8.02
CA TYR A 184 -9.86 -7.47 -7.83
C TYR A 184 -10.58 -8.54 -8.64
N LEU A 185 -9.90 -9.07 -9.65
CA LEU A 185 -10.37 -10.14 -10.52
C LEU A 185 -9.83 -11.49 -10.01
N PRO A 186 -10.69 -12.45 -9.63
CA PRO A 186 -10.25 -13.73 -9.11
C PRO A 186 -9.49 -14.49 -10.19
N LYS A 187 -8.41 -15.19 -9.84
CA LYS A 187 -7.64 -16.00 -10.78
C LYS A 187 -8.51 -17.10 -11.38
N LYS A 188 -8.08 -17.63 -12.55
CA LYS A 188 -8.80 -18.72 -13.23
C LYS A 188 -9.08 -19.88 -12.27
N ASN A 189 -10.33 -20.33 -12.24
CA ASN A 189 -10.86 -21.40 -11.39
C ASN A 189 -10.91 -21.08 -9.87
N SER A 190 -10.65 -19.84 -9.44
CA SER A 190 -10.90 -19.45 -8.06
C SER A 190 -12.42 -19.29 -7.84
N PRO A 191 -12.99 -19.82 -6.74
CA PRO A 191 -14.42 -19.70 -6.43
C PRO A 191 -14.81 -18.31 -5.91
N LEU A 192 -13.84 -17.40 -5.79
CA LEU A 192 -14.04 -16.08 -5.21
C LEU A 192 -14.75 -15.13 -6.17
N PRO A 193 -15.50 -14.13 -5.65
CA PRO A 193 -16.18 -13.14 -6.46
C PRO A 193 -15.22 -12.08 -7.01
N VAL A 194 -15.60 -11.39 -8.08
CA VAL A 194 -14.98 -10.12 -8.47
C VAL A 194 -15.30 -9.07 -7.40
N LEU A 195 -14.30 -8.30 -6.97
CA LEU A 195 -14.51 -7.17 -6.07
C LEU A 195 -14.37 -5.88 -6.86
N VAL A 196 -15.43 -5.07 -6.90
CA VAL A 196 -15.42 -3.71 -7.47
C VAL A 196 -15.45 -2.73 -6.31
N ILE A 197 -14.31 -2.08 -6.04
CA ILE A 197 -14.13 -1.21 -4.89
C ILE A 197 -14.12 0.26 -5.32
N GLU A 198 -14.93 1.07 -4.64
CA GLU A 198 -14.96 2.52 -4.80
C GLU A 198 -14.69 3.22 -3.47
N LEU A 199 -13.87 4.26 -3.52
CA LEU A 199 -13.38 4.96 -2.34
C LEU A 199 -13.98 6.36 -2.26
N LYS A 200 -14.27 6.79 -1.03
CA LYS A 200 -14.84 8.11 -0.77
C LYS A 200 -14.20 8.78 0.43
N TRP A 201 -13.66 9.97 0.20
CA TRP A 201 -13.21 10.85 1.27
C TRP A 201 -14.28 11.89 1.60
N LYS A 202 -14.61 12.08 2.89
CA LYS A 202 -15.66 13.00 3.37
C LYS A 202 -17.07 12.79 2.78
N LYS A 203 -17.36 11.56 2.35
CA LYS A 203 -18.71 11.14 1.93
C LYS A 203 -19.04 9.80 2.57
N SER A 204 -20.26 9.31 2.39
CA SER A 204 -20.69 8.02 2.93
C SER A 204 -20.27 6.85 2.06
N ALA A 205 -20.16 5.66 2.66
CA ALA A 205 -19.96 4.41 1.92
C ALA A 205 -21.13 4.11 0.97
N ASP A 206 -22.37 4.49 1.32
CA ASP A 206 -23.52 4.36 0.40
C ASP A 206 -23.34 5.21 -0.86
N SER A 207 -22.77 6.42 -0.75
CA SER A 207 -22.47 7.24 -1.93
C SER A 207 -21.42 6.62 -2.86
N ALA A 208 -20.56 5.75 -2.33
CA ALA A 208 -19.62 4.96 -3.13
C ALA A 208 -20.37 3.88 -3.91
N LEU A 209 -21.29 3.15 -3.28
CA LEU A 209 -22.13 2.15 -3.95
C LEU A 209 -23.03 2.80 -5.02
N ASP A 210 -23.61 3.96 -4.74
CA ASP A 210 -24.42 4.71 -5.71
C ASP A 210 -23.59 5.10 -6.94
N GLN A 211 -22.34 5.55 -6.74
CA GLN A 211 -21.45 5.82 -7.85
C GLN A 211 -21.15 4.57 -8.69
N ILE A 212 -20.87 3.42 -8.05
CA ILE A 212 -20.63 2.15 -8.76
C ILE A 212 -21.83 1.81 -9.66
N ARG A 213 -23.05 1.96 -9.15
CA ARG A 213 -24.31 1.68 -9.88
C ARG A 213 -24.54 2.68 -11.01
N ASP A 214 -24.49 3.98 -10.71
CA ASP A 214 -24.75 5.06 -11.68
C ASP A 214 -23.77 5.03 -12.85
N ARG A 215 -22.50 4.68 -12.57
CA ARG A 215 -21.44 4.58 -13.57
C ARG A 215 -21.40 3.23 -14.26
N ARG A 216 -22.18 2.25 -13.79
CA ARG A 216 -22.30 0.89 -14.34
C ARG A 216 -20.96 0.16 -14.40
N TYR A 217 -20.16 0.26 -13.35
CA TYR A 217 -18.87 -0.42 -13.30
C TYR A 217 -18.94 -1.96 -13.44
N PRO A 218 -19.97 -2.65 -12.90
CA PRO A 218 -20.10 -4.10 -13.07
C PRO A 218 -20.18 -4.56 -14.54
N GLU A 219 -20.61 -3.70 -15.46
CA GLU A 219 -20.69 -4.03 -16.89
C GLU A 219 -19.34 -4.39 -17.51
N ALA A 220 -18.23 -3.87 -16.96
CA ALA A 220 -16.88 -4.20 -17.43
C ALA A 220 -16.43 -5.62 -17.07
N VAL A 221 -17.11 -6.25 -16.10
CA VAL A 221 -16.70 -7.54 -15.50
C VAL A 221 -17.83 -8.56 -15.42
N LYS A 222 -19.04 -8.25 -15.89
CA LYS A 222 -20.20 -9.18 -15.86
C LYS A 222 -19.97 -10.50 -16.57
N ASP A 223 -19.17 -10.49 -17.65
CA ASP A 223 -18.88 -11.69 -18.44
C ASP A 223 -17.69 -12.50 -17.86
N TYR A 224 -17.15 -12.10 -16.70
CA TYR A 224 -16.03 -12.79 -16.06
C TYR A 224 -16.40 -14.19 -15.55
N GLY A 225 -17.70 -14.45 -15.32
CA GLY A 225 -18.20 -15.77 -14.93
C GLY A 225 -18.11 -16.09 -13.44
N SER A 226 -17.83 -15.09 -12.60
CA SER A 226 -17.88 -15.16 -11.13
C SER A 226 -18.94 -14.21 -10.59
N ASP A 227 -19.39 -14.45 -9.35
CA ASP A 227 -20.18 -13.48 -8.59
C ASP A 227 -19.46 -12.13 -8.53
N ILE A 228 -20.20 -11.02 -8.44
CA ILE A 228 -19.62 -9.67 -8.32
C ILE A 228 -20.08 -9.06 -7.00
N LEU A 229 -19.13 -8.55 -6.21
CA LEU A 229 -19.36 -7.76 -5.01
C LEU A 229 -18.98 -6.30 -5.26
N LEU A 230 -19.89 -5.40 -4.91
CA LEU A 230 -19.70 -3.96 -4.92
C LEU A 230 -19.31 -3.53 -3.51
N VAL A 231 -18.16 -2.86 -3.37
CA VAL A 231 -17.59 -2.51 -2.08
C VAL A 231 -17.37 -1.00 -2.02
N GLY A 232 -18.18 -0.32 -1.23
CA GLY A 232 -18.04 1.10 -0.95
C GLY A 232 -17.30 1.32 0.36
N ILE A 233 -16.14 1.99 0.32
CA ILE A 233 -15.37 2.31 1.54
C ILE A 233 -15.25 3.83 1.66
N SER A 234 -15.56 4.33 2.84
CA SER A 234 -15.49 5.76 3.11
C SER A 234 -14.74 6.09 4.39
N TYR A 235 -14.08 7.24 4.38
CA TYR A 235 -13.35 7.78 5.52
C TYR A 235 -13.84 9.19 5.84
N ASP A 236 -14.30 9.38 7.07
CA ASP A 236 -14.73 10.69 7.59
C ASP A 236 -13.63 11.32 8.46
N ARG A 237 -13.18 12.50 8.05
CA ARG A 237 -12.13 13.27 8.72
C ARG A 237 -12.70 14.41 9.58
N ASP A 238 -14.00 14.66 9.53
CA ASP A 238 -14.60 15.76 10.29
C ASP A 238 -14.79 15.38 11.77
N ALA A 239 -14.59 14.10 12.11
CA ALA A 239 -14.45 13.63 13.49
C ALA A 239 -13.08 14.04 14.11
N PRO A 240 -13.02 14.27 15.44
CA PRO A 240 -11.79 14.54 16.17
C PRO A 240 -10.68 13.51 15.88
N ALA A 241 -9.41 13.93 15.99
CA ALA A 241 -8.29 12.99 15.89
C ALA A 241 -8.41 11.93 17.01
N GLY A 242 -8.41 10.64 16.65
CA GLY A 242 -8.72 9.51 17.55
C GLY A 242 -10.17 9.00 17.45
N GLU A 243 -11.05 9.71 16.74
CA GLU A 243 -12.46 9.32 16.51
C GLU A 243 -12.81 9.21 15.03
N ARG A 244 -11.83 9.38 14.13
CA ARG A 244 -12.02 9.27 12.68
C ARG A 244 -12.26 7.82 12.32
N LYS A 245 -13.43 7.53 11.73
CA LYS A 245 -13.84 6.17 11.42
C LYS A 245 -13.96 5.87 9.94
N HIS A 246 -13.57 4.66 9.57
CA HIS A 246 -13.95 4.09 8.28
C HIS A 246 -15.36 3.52 8.35
N ARG A 247 -16.02 3.52 7.20
CA ARG A 247 -17.28 2.82 6.98
C ARG A 247 -17.16 2.00 5.72
N CYS A 248 -17.80 0.84 5.72
CA CYS A 248 -17.84 -0.06 4.57
C CYS A 248 -19.29 -0.42 4.30
N ARG A 249 -19.65 -0.55 3.02
CA ARG A 249 -20.91 -1.12 2.55
C ARG A 249 -20.62 -2.10 1.45
N ILE A 250 -21.20 -3.29 1.51
CA ILE A 250 -20.96 -4.39 0.58
C ILE A 250 -22.31 -4.88 0.05
N GLU A 251 -22.41 -4.97 -1.26
CA GLU A 251 -23.61 -5.44 -1.95
C GLU A 251 -23.23 -6.47 -3.00
N LYS A 252 -24.02 -7.55 -3.09
CA LYS A 252 -23.91 -8.48 -4.21
C LYS A 252 -24.61 -7.88 -5.42
N TYR A 253 -23.92 -7.86 -6.55
CA TYR A 253 -24.54 -7.43 -7.81
C TYR A 253 -25.42 -8.55 -8.35
N ASP A 254 -26.71 -8.27 -8.46
CA ASP A 254 -27.66 -9.17 -9.10
C ASP A 254 -27.50 -9.06 -10.63
N MET A 255 -27.09 -10.17 -11.25
CA MET A 255 -26.94 -10.31 -12.71
C MET A 255 -28.27 -10.43 -13.44
#